data_AF-A4A3E9-F1
#
_entry.id   AF-A4A3E9-F1
#
_cell.length_a   1.000
_cell.length_b   1.000
_cell.length_c   1.000
_cell.angle_alpha   90.00
_cell.angle_beta   90.00
_cell.angle_gamma   90.00
#
_symmetry.space_group_name_H-M   'P 1'
#
loop_
_entity.id
_entity.type
_entity.pdbx_description
1 polymer ?
#
loop_
_entity_poly.entity_id
_entity_poly.type
_entity_poly.pdbx_seq_one_letter_code
_entity_poly.pdbx_strand_id
1 'polypeptide(L)'
;MLADALTSVLAIVALLAGKYAGWNWMDPAMGIVGAILITRWSWGLLKATSRVLLDQQQTGIQQGVKRAVECGDTRVSDLHVWSIGPNLYAAIVAVVTHDPQPPGHYRDRIQTDNASLVHVTVIVHTCPMHCELSQDG
;
A
#
# COMPACT_ATOMS: atom_id res chain seq x y z
N MET A 1 9.41 -10.72 14.79
CA MET A 1 10.69 -11.34 15.21
C MET A 1 11.49 -10.46 16.18
N LEU A 2 12.22 -9.41 15.79
CA LEU A 2 12.93 -8.55 16.79
C LEU A 2 11.98 -7.88 17.79
N ALA A 3 10.82 -7.44 17.31
CA ALA A 3 9.79 -6.83 18.12
C ALA A 3 9.29 -7.80 19.22
N ASP A 4 9.08 -9.08 18.89
CA ASP A 4 8.54 -10.07 19.82
C ASP A 4 9.50 -10.36 20.97
N ALA A 5 10.79 -10.57 20.66
CA ALA A 5 11.83 -10.80 21.68
C ALA A 5 11.96 -9.62 22.65
N LEU A 6 11.91 -8.39 22.14
CA LEU A 6 11.94 -7.19 22.97
C LEU A 6 10.72 -7.09 23.90
N THR A 7 9.55 -7.54 23.42
CA THR A 7 8.31 -7.54 24.20
C THR A 7 8.36 -8.59 25.31
N SER A 8 8.96 -9.76 25.04
CA SER A 8 9.18 -10.80 26.06
C SER A 8 10.12 -10.32 27.17
N VAL A 9 11.24 -9.66 26.82
CA VAL A 9 12.17 -9.11 27.82
C VAL A 9 11.51 -8.01 28.65
N LEU A 10 10.75 -7.09 28.02
CA LEU A 10 10.00 -6.06 28.74
C LEU A 10 8.94 -6.65 29.68
N ALA A 11 8.25 -7.71 29.26
CA ALA A 11 7.28 -8.42 30.11
C ALA A 11 7.94 -9.08 31.33
N ILE A 12 9.12 -9.69 31.14
CA ILE A 12 9.90 -10.29 32.23
C ILE A 12 10.39 -9.21 33.20
N VAL A 13 10.89 -8.08 32.71
CA VAL A 13 11.33 -6.95 33.54
C VAL A 13 10.15 -6.34 34.31
N ALA A 14 8.96 -6.22 33.68
CA ALA A 14 7.75 -5.75 34.35
C ALA A 14 7.30 -6.70 35.48
N LEU A 15 7.34 -8.02 35.25
CA LEU A 15 7.01 -9.03 36.25
C LEU A 15 8.01 -9.05 37.42
N LEU A 16 9.31 -8.89 37.12
CA LEU A 16 10.36 -8.80 38.14
C LEU A 16 10.23 -7.51 38.96
N ALA A 17 10.02 -6.36 38.31
CA ALA A 17 9.80 -5.09 38.99
C ALA A 17 8.58 -5.15 39.94
N GLY A 18 7.48 -5.75 39.51
CA GLY A 18 6.29 -5.96 40.36
C GLY A 18 6.55 -6.85 41.57
N LYS A 19 7.38 -7.90 41.41
CA LYS A 19 7.70 -8.85 42.49
C LYS A 19 8.57 -8.23 43.60
N TYR A 20 9.46 -7.28 43.28
CA TYR A 20 10.44 -6.74 44.24
C TYR A 20 10.01 -5.42 44.92
N ALA A 21 8.91 -4.78 44.52
CA ALA A 21 8.65 -3.36 44.84
C ALA A 21 7.81 -3.03 46.10
N GLY A 22 7.54 -3.96 47.02
CA GLY A 22 7.15 -3.65 48.42
C GLY A 22 6.05 -2.60 48.67
N TRP A 23 4.79 -3.07 48.73
CA TRP A 23 3.53 -2.54 49.31
C TRP A 23 3.14 -1.05 49.44
N ASN A 24 3.99 -0.02 49.26
CA ASN A 24 3.56 1.40 49.31
C ASN A 24 3.94 2.22 48.07
N TRP A 25 4.79 1.68 47.19
CA TRP A 25 5.18 2.25 45.90
C TRP A 25 4.43 1.64 44.70
N MET A 26 3.51 0.71 44.97
CA MET A 26 2.79 -0.07 43.97
C MET A 26 1.90 0.78 43.05
N ASP A 27 1.23 1.80 43.59
CA ASP A 27 0.33 2.67 42.82
C ASP A 27 1.03 3.41 41.66
N PRO A 28 2.09 4.21 41.89
CA PRO A 28 2.78 4.88 40.80
C PRO A 28 3.59 3.92 39.90
N ALA A 29 4.16 2.84 40.45
CA ALA A 29 4.91 1.86 39.66
C ALA A 29 4.03 1.10 38.67
N MET A 30 2.81 0.72 39.08
CA MET A 30 1.83 0.10 38.19
C MET A 30 1.42 1.04 37.05
N GLY A 31 1.29 2.34 37.32
CA GLY A 31 1.01 3.35 36.29
C GLY A 31 2.10 3.41 35.21
N ILE A 32 3.39 3.39 35.62
CA ILE A 32 4.53 3.43 34.69
C ILE A 32 4.58 2.15 33.83
N VAL A 33 4.39 0.98 34.44
CA VAL A 33 4.37 -0.30 33.70
C VAL A 33 3.21 -0.32 32.70
N GLY A 34 2.01 0.10 33.12
CA GLY A 34 0.85 0.21 32.25
C GLY A 34 1.08 1.17 31.08
N ALA A 35 1.67 2.34 31.35
CA ALA A 35 2.00 3.33 30.32
C ALA A 35 2.99 2.76 29.29
N ILE A 36 4.02 2.03 29.72
CA ILE A 36 4.99 1.39 28.81
C ILE A 36 4.30 0.32 27.96
N LEU A 37 3.44 -0.51 28.55
CA LEU A 37 2.72 -1.58 27.84
C LEU A 37 1.80 -1.01 26.75
N ILE A 38 0.99 -0.02 27.11
CA ILE A 38 0.07 0.66 26.20
C ILE A 38 0.86 1.36 25.08
N THR A 39 1.91 2.10 25.43
CA THR A 39 2.75 2.79 24.44
C THR A 39 3.36 1.80 23.44
N ARG A 40 3.77 0.61 23.90
CA ARG A 40 4.36 -0.41 23.03
C ARG A 40 3.35 -1.02 22.05
N TRP A 41 2.11 -1.22 22.47
CA TRP A 41 1.02 -1.67 21.60
C TRP A 41 0.61 -0.59 20.63
N SER A 42 0.39 0.63 21.13
CA SER A 42 0.05 1.81 20.33
C SER A 42 1.11 2.07 19.27
N TRP A 43 2.42 1.96 19.58
CA TRP A 43 3.49 2.13 18.60
C TRP A 43 3.47 1.06 17.49
N GLY A 44 3.16 -0.19 17.83
CA GLY A 44 3.01 -1.27 16.86
C GLY A 44 1.83 -1.01 15.92
N LEU A 45 0.69 -0.61 16.49
CA LEU A 45 -0.51 -0.24 15.74
C LEU A 45 -0.23 0.96 14.83
N LEU A 46 0.41 2.00 15.38
CA LEU A 46 0.74 3.23 14.67
C LEU A 46 1.74 2.95 13.54
N LYS A 47 2.70 2.04 13.73
CA LYS A 47 3.63 1.62 12.67
C LYS A 47 2.93 0.77 11.59
N ALA A 48 1.95 -0.05 11.97
CA ALA A 48 1.15 -0.83 11.03
C ALA A 48 0.24 0.08 10.19
N THR A 49 -0.49 1.00 10.81
CA THR A 49 -1.32 1.99 10.12
C THR A 49 -0.48 2.97 9.32
N SER A 50 0.66 3.42 9.86
CA SER A 50 1.61 4.26 9.13
C SER A 50 2.17 3.54 7.91
N ARG A 51 2.38 2.22 7.92
CA ARG A 51 2.87 1.51 6.73
C ARG A 51 1.81 1.44 5.63
N VAL A 52 0.53 1.36 6.00
CA VAL A 52 -0.60 1.42 5.08
C VAL A 52 -0.81 2.83 4.56
N LEU A 53 -0.67 3.86 5.41
CA LEU A 53 -0.84 5.26 5.05
C LEU A 53 0.37 5.86 4.32
N LEU A 54 1.59 5.44 4.66
CA LEU A 54 2.80 5.89 3.96
C LEU A 54 2.89 5.32 2.56
N ASP A 55 2.15 4.25 2.23
CA ASP A 55 1.99 3.60 0.91
C ASP A 55 3.07 3.95 -0.12
N GLN A 56 4.33 3.84 0.30
CA GLN A 56 5.51 4.30 -0.44
C GLN A 56 5.96 3.23 -1.43
N GLN A 57 5.06 2.33 -1.80
CA GLN A 57 5.37 1.09 -2.52
C GLN A 57 4.45 0.88 -3.72
N GLN A 58 3.97 1.94 -4.34
CA GLN A 58 3.31 1.82 -5.64
C GLN A 58 4.24 2.00 -6.82
N THR A 59 5.45 2.54 -6.67
CA THR A 59 6.34 2.79 -7.81
C THR A 59 6.71 1.52 -8.57
N GLY A 60 6.95 0.41 -7.87
CA GLY A 60 7.28 -0.88 -8.50
C GLY A 60 6.11 -1.48 -9.29
N ILE A 61 4.92 -1.55 -8.67
CA ILE A 61 3.71 -2.07 -9.32
C ILE A 61 3.28 -1.16 -10.48
N GLN A 62 3.35 0.16 -10.28
CA GLN A 62 3.01 1.13 -11.33
C GLN A 62 3.94 0.98 -12.55
N GLN A 63 5.24 0.80 -12.34
CA GLN A 63 6.20 0.57 -13.43
C GLN A 63 5.94 -0.77 -14.14
N GLY A 64 5.59 -1.83 -13.40
CA GLY A 64 5.22 -3.12 -13.97
C GLY A 64 3.99 -3.02 -14.88
N VAL A 65 2.93 -2.35 -14.40
CA VAL A 65 1.70 -2.12 -15.19
C VAL A 65 1.99 -1.27 -16.43
N LYS A 66 2.77 -0.20 -16.31
CA LYS A 66 3.19 0.62 -17.47
C LYS A 66 3.92 -0.22 -18.50
N ARG A 67 4.90 -1.03 -18.09
CA ARG A 67 5.65 -1.89 -19.01
C ARG A 67 4.79 -2.97 -19.67
N ALA A 68 3.81 -3.50 -18.94
CA ALA A 68 2.89 -4.51 -19.45
C ALA A 68 1.90 -3.94 -20.49
N VAL A 69 1.61 -2.63 -20.45
CA VAL A 69 0.56 -1.98 -21.24
C VAL A 69 1.10 -1.08 -22.36
N GLU A 70 2.18 -0.35 -22.10
CA GLU A 70 2.81 0.54 -23.07
C GLU A 70 3.54 -0.29 -24.13
N CYS A 71 2.88 -0.47 -25.28
CA CYS A 71 3.44 -1.15 -26.43
C CYS A 71 2.98 -0.44 -27.71
N GLY A 72 3.93 -0.14 -28.61
CA GLY A 72 3.65 0.64 -29.82
C GLY A 72 3.11 2.03 -29.50
N ASP A 73 1.94 2.34 -30.04
CA ASP A 73 1.22 3.61 -29.88
C ASP A 73 0.32 3.68 -28.65
N THR A 74 0.25 2.60 -27.84
CA THR A 74 -0.50 2.62 -26.59
C THR A 74 0.31 3.30 -25.48
N ARG A 75 -0.31 4.24 -24.78
CA ARG A 75 0.27 4.97 -23.64
C ARG A 75 -0.67 4.91 -22.44
N VAL A 76 -0.11 4.86 -21.23
CA VAL A 76 -0.90 4.97 -20.00
C VAL A 76 -1.10 6.44 -19.68
N SER A 77 -2.34 6.92 -19.74
CA SER A 77 -2.66 8.32 -19.41
C SER A 77 -2.86 8.53 -17.91
N ASP A 78 -3.44 7.55 -17.23
CA ASP A 78 -3.67 7.59 -15.79
C ASP A 78 -3.52 6.19 -15.20
N LEU A 79 -2.85 6.09 -14.06
CA LEU A 79 -2.65 4.83 -13.36
C LEU A 79 -2.71 5.08 -11.87
N HIS A 80 -3.75 4.55 -11.26
CA HIS A 80 -3.93 4.61 -9.82
C HIS A 80 -3.97 3.19 -9.28
N VAL A 81 -3.05 2.87 -8.40
CA VAL A 81 -3.01 1.61 -7.65
C VAL A 81 -3.45 1.93 -6.23
N TRP A 82 -4.04 0.98 -5.51
CA TRP A 82 -4.28 1.11 -4.08
C TRP A 82 -4.24 -0.26 -3.40
N SER A 83 -3.82 -0.28 -2.14
CA SER A 83 -3.84 -1.49 -1.32
C SER A 83 -5.25 -1.75 -0.77
N ILE A 84 -5.75 -2.98 -0.91
CA ILE A 84 -7.02 -3.43 -0.31
C ILE A 84 -6.75 -4.29 0.94
N GLY A 85 -5.54 -4.83 1.07
CA GLY A 85 -5.16 -5.65 2.20
C GLY A 85 -3.68 -6.02 2.19
N PRO A 86 -3.23 -6.81 3.17
CA PRO A 86 -1.84 -7.27 3.24
C PRO A 86 -1.49 -8.02 1.95
N ASN A 87 -0.60 -7.44 1.14
CA ASN A 87 -0.15 -8.01 -0.14
C ASN A 87 -1.26 -8.15 -1.22
N LEU A 88 -2.39 -7.45 -1.09
CA LEU A 88 -3.49 -7.45 -2.06
C LEU A 88 -3.71 -6.03 -2.58
N TYR A 89 -3.69 -5.87 -3.91
CA TYR A 89 -3.77 -4.57 -4.57
C TYR A 89 -4.91 -4.53 -5.58
N ALA A 90 -5.46 -3.34 -5.76
CA ALA A 90 -6.30 -3.00 -6.90
C ALA A 90 -5.65 -1.91 -7.74
N ALA A 91 -5.97 -1.89 -9.03
CA ALA A 91 -5.57 -0.84 -9.92
C ALA A 91 -6.69 -0.44 -10.88
N ILE A 92 -6.70 0.84 -11.20
CA ILE A 92 -7.42 1.39 -12.34
C ILE A 92 -6.38 1.97 -13.29
N VAL A 93 -6.46 1.60 -14.56
CA VAL A 93 -5.55 2.08 -15.60
C VAL A 93 -6.36 2.64 -16.76
N ALA A 94 -6.04 3.88 -17.16
CA ALA A 94 -6.56 4.51 -18.34
C ALA A 94 -5.47 4.49 -19.42
N VAL A 95 -5.79 3.90 -20.56
CA VAL A 95 -4.88 3.77 -21.71
C VAL A 95 -5.40 4.57 -22.87
N VAL A 96 -4.50 5.28 -23.57
CA VAL A 96 -4.79 5.98 -24.80
C VAL A 96 -4.07 5.25 -25.93
N THR A 97 -4.79 4.90 -27.00
CA THR A 97 -4.21 4.23 -28.16
C THR A 97 -4.91 4.66 -29.45
N HIS A 98 -4.21 4.55 -30.57
CA HIS A 98 -4.79 4.74 -31.90
C HIS A 98 -5.53 3.48 -32.40
N ASP A 99 -5.22 2.30 -31.85
CA ASP A 99 -5.87 1.03 -32.17
C ASP A 99 -6.50 0.40 -30.91
N PRO A 100 -7.78 0.71 -30.61
CA PRO A 100 -8.41 0.29 -29.36
C PRO A 100 -8.70 -1.22 -29.36
N GLN A 101 -7.95 -1.95 -28.55
CA GLN A 101 -8.24 -3.34 -28.23
C GLN A 101 -9.25 -3.47 -27.08
N PRO A 102 -9.98 -4.60 -27.00
CA PRO A 102 -10.91 -4.84 -25.90
C PRO A 102 -10.20 -4.78 -24.53
N PRO A 103 -10.84 -4.23 -23.50
CA PRO A 103 -10.23 -4.05 -22.17
C PRO A 103 -9.75 -5.36 -21.53
N GLY A 104 -10.35 -6.49 -21.91
CA GLY A 104 -9.91 -7.83 -21.49
C GLY A 104 -8.47 -8.15 -21.91
N HIS A 105 -8.04 -7.73 -23.10
CA HIS A 105 -6.68 -7.99 -23.59
C HIS A 105 -5.63 -7.32 -22.69
N TYR A 106 -5.85 -6.05 -22.35
CA TYR A 106 -4.97 -5.30 -21.44
C TYR A 106 -5.00 -5.87 -20.03
N ARG A 107 -6.18 -6.27 -19.55
CA ARG A 107 -6.36 -6.86 -18.23
C ARG A 107 -5.56 -8.16 -18.08
N ASP A 108 -5.60 -9.03 -19.09
CA ASP A 108 -4.89 -10.32 -19.06
C ASP A 108 -3.36 -10.13 -19.10
N ARG A 109 -2.88 -9.17 -19.88
CA ARG A 109 -1.45 -8.80 -19.91
C ARG A 109 -0.97 -8.31 -18.54
N ILE A 110 -1.74 -7.45 -17.87
CA ILE A 110 -1.38 -6.92 -16.55
C ILE A 110 -1.37 -8.02 -15.49
N GLN A 111 -2.37 -8.92 -15.51
CA GLN A 111 -2.48 -10.03 -14.55
C GLN A 111 -1.40 -11.09 -14.72
N THR A 112 -0.92 -11.31 -15.95
CA THR A 112 0.18 -12.25 -16.23
C THR A 112 1.46 -11.85 -15.51
N ASP A 113 1.78 -10.55 -15.51
CA ASP A 113 3.02 -10.03 -14.91
C ASP A 113 2.88 -9.66 -13.43
N ASN A 114 1.65 -9.57 -12.89
CA ASN A 114 1.42 -9.10 -11.52
C ASN A 114 0.28 -9.85 -10.80
N ALA A 115 0.61 -11.01 -10.22
CA ALA A 115 -0.34 -11.85 -9.47
C ALA A 115 -0.91 -11.20 -8.18
N SER A 116 -0.31 -10.12 -7.68
CA SER A 116 -0.75 -9.40 -6.48
C SER A 116 -1.96 -8.47 -6.72
N LEU A 117 -2.33 -8.24 -7.99
CA LEU A 117 -3.43 -7.38 -8.41
C LEU A 117 -4.72 -8.21 -8.53
N VAL A 118 -5.58 -8.10 -7.52
CA VAL A 118 -6.82 -8.89 -7.43
C VAL A 118 -7.96 -8.25 -8.23
N HIS A 119 -7.93 -6.91 -8.33
CA HIS A 119 -8.94 -6.15 -9.04
C HIS A 119 -8.27 -5.16 -9.99
N VAL A 120 -8.51 -5.32 -11.29
CA VAL A 120 -7.95 -4.47 -12.34
C VAL A 120 -9.08 -4.00 -13.23
N THR A 121 -9.25 -2.69 -13.30
CA THR A 121 -10.19 -2.01 -14.20
C THR A 121 -9.39 -1.28 -15.27
N VAL A 122 -9.67 -1.59 -16.54
CA VAL A 122 -9.02 -0.95 -17.70
C VAL A 122 -10.02 -0.07 -18.42
N ILE A 123 -9.66 1.20 -18.59
CA ILE A 123 -10.39 2.17 -19.40
C ILE A 123 -9.58 2.42 -20.65
N VAL A 124 -10.17 2.22 -21.83
CA VAL A 124 -9.50 2.41 -23.13
C VAL A 124 -10.08 3.67 -23.77
N HIS A 125 -9.22 4.65 -24.00
CA HIS A 125 -9.50 5.86 -24.77
C HIS A 125 -8.86 5.74 -26.14
N THR A 126 -9.63 6.04 -27.18
CA THR A 126 -9.08 6.27 -28.50
C THR A 126 -8.49 7.67 -28.56
N CYS A 127 -7.31 7.83 -29.15
CA CYS A 127 -6.80 9.17 -29.45
C CYS A 127 -7.75 9.84 -30.45
N PRO A 128 -8.45 10.93 -30.08
CA PRO A 128 -9.26 11.64 -31.05
C PRO A 128 -8.31 12.36 -32.00
N MET A 129 -8.30 11.95 -33.27
CA MET A 129 -7.71 12.74 -34.35
C MET A 129 -8.55 14.02 -34.49
N HIS A 130 -8.23 15.04 -33.70
CA HIS A 130 -8.82 16.38 -33.81
C HIS A 130 -7.67 17.40 -33.95
N CYS A 131 -7.16 17.50 -35.16
CA CYS A 131 -6.43 18.68 -35.62
C CYS A 131 -7.27 19.31 -36.74
N GLU A 132 -8.39 19.91 -36.37
CA GLU A 132 -9.18 20.75 -37.28
C GLU A 132 -9.60 22.04 -36.56
N LEU A 133 -9.29 23.16 -37.24
CA LEU A 133 -9.81 24.52 -37.12
C LEU A 133 -9.02 25.55 -36.25
N SER A 134 -8.09 26.27 -36.89
CA SER A 134 -8.18 27.74 -37.08
C SER A 134 -6.98 28.31 -37.85
N GLN A 135 -7.02 28.26 -39.18
CA GLN A 135 -6.31 29.20 -40.06
C GLN A 135 -6.98 29.15 -41.44
N ASP A 136 -8.06 29.92 -41.61
CA ASP A 136 -8.54 30.47 -42.90
C ASP A 136 -9.82 31.29 -42.66
N GLY A 137 -9.78 32.59 -42.98
CA GLY A 137 -10.92 33.51 -42.98
C GLY A 137 -10.62 34.90 -42.43
#